data_AF-A0A6J1SNL0-F1
#
_entry.id   AF-A0A6J1SNL0-F1
#
_cell.length_a   1.000
_cell.length_b   1.000
_cell.length_c   1.000
_cell.angle_alpha   90.00
_cell.angle_beta   90.00
_cell.angle_gamma   90.00
#
_symmetry.space_group_name_H-M   'P 1'
#
loop_
_entity.id
_entity.type
_entity.pdbx_description
1 polymer ?
#
loop_
_entity_poly.entity_id
_entity_poly.type
_entity_poly.pdbx_seq_one_letter_code
_entity_poly.pdbx_strand_id
1 'polypeptide(L)'
;MFMRSCLDLISKQVFLPRPLTVATSAWYSTSPSIPTPPKRGKTAWVLYFSEHWPLLVKENPGISKSDIFKKLSDNWHKLDKSVLEKYQQISEESKKKYQEEIEVYKANLSSDDKLAIAKHKATLKKEKKDKTKINQKKHLKALGMPKRPRNAYIIFQMDYAKKNYESGYQAIKESAKIAAVWAQLPEKEKSKWLELAAEEEKEYKRHLQEWESRMIAEGNIEIIHTKSKSK
;
A
#
# COMPACT_ATOMS: atom_id res chain seq x y z
N MET A 1 -19.18 55.17 -24.38
CA MET A 1 -20.36 54.29 -24.55
C MET A 1 -19.88 52.87 -24.78
N PHE A 2 -20.61 51.91 -24.20
CA PHE A 2 -20.51 50.46 -24.28
C PHE A 2 -19.49 49.74 -23.38
N MET A 3 -20.05 49.29 -22.25
CA MET A 3 -19.62 48.15 -21.45
C MET A 3 -19.63 46.84 -22.26
N ARG A 4 -18.79 45.89 -21.81
CA ARG A 4 -19.04 44.43 -21.66
C ARG A 4 -17.71 43.82 -21.16
N SER A 5 -17.49 43.68 -19.85
CA SER A 5 -17.96 42.57 -19.01
C SER A 5 -17.98 41.22 -19.74
N CYS A 6 -16.85 40.52 -19.73
CA CYS A 6 -16.79 39.07 -19.91
C CYS A 6 -16.27 38.46 -18.61
N LEU A 7 -17.24 37.91 -17.87
CA LEU A 7 -17.05 37.00 -16.75
C LEU A 7 -16.43 35.70 -17.28
N ASP A 8 -15.11 35.54 -17.13
CA ASP A 8 -14.51 34.21 -17.21
C ASP A 8 -14.81 33.45 -15.92
N LEU A 9 -16.01 32.87 -15.93
CA LEU A 9 -16.49 31.85 -15.01
C LEU A 9 -15.73 30.55 -15.29
N ILE A 10 -14.41 30.53 -15.00
CA ILE A 10 -13.67 29.28 -14.94
C ILE A 10 -14.07 28.60 -13.64
N SER A 11 -15.02 27.68 -13.80
CA SER A 11 -15.38 26.62 -12.88
C SER A 11 -14.13 26.07 -12.18
N LYS A 12 -13.83 26.61 -11.00
CA LYS A 12 -12.99 25.93 -10.02
C LYS A 12 -13.85 24.79 -9.52
N GLN A 13 -13.82 23.69 -10.28
CA GLN A 13 -14.18 22.36 -9.82
C GLN A 13 -13.45 22.18 -8.49
N VAL A 14 -14.17 22.40 -7.39
CA VAL A 14 -13.67 22.18 -6.04
C VAL A 14 -13.32 20.71 -6.00
N PHE A 15 -12.02 20.40 -6.15
CA PHE A 15 -11.50 19.07 -5.94
C PHE A 15 -11.60 18.84 -4.43
N LEU A 16 -12.80 18.42 -3.99
CA LEU A 16 -13.08 18.04 -2.62
C LEU A 16 -12.13 16.88 -2.27
N PRO A 17 -11.14 17.08 -1.38
CA PRO A 17 -10.36 15.96 -0.91
C PRO A 17 -11.30 15.04 -0.12
N ARG A 18 -11.35 13.79 -0.59
CA ARG A 18 -12.08 12.65 -0.02
C ARG A 18 -12.13 12.78 1.51
N PRO A 19 -13.32 12.89 2.13
CA PRO A 19 -13.41 13.05 3.57
C PRO A 19 -12.74 11.84 4.24
N LEU A 20 -12.01 12.10 5.32
CA LEU A 20 -11.53 11.09 6.26
C LEU A 20 -12.73 10.49 7.01
N THR A 21 -13.72 10.00 6.28
CA THR A 21 -14.64 9.02 6.83
C THR A 21 -13.84 7.74 6.96
N VAL A 22 -13.89 7.18 8.17
CA VAL A 22 -13.54 5.79 8.53
C VAL A 22 -13.45 4.94 7.27
N ALA A 23 -12.31 4.30 7.00
CA ALA A 23 -12.15 3.43 5.85
C ALA A 23 -13.23 2.34 5.85
N THR A 24 -14.41 2.66 5.32
CA THR A 24 -15.57 1.79 5.27
C THR A 24 -15.32 0.87 4.10
N SER A 25 -14.69 -0.25 4.44
CA SER A 25 -14.82 -1.52 3.73
C SER A 25 -14.86 -1.44 2.21
N ALA A 26 -13.75 -1.04 1.60
CA ALA A 26 -13.38 -1.50 0.25
C ALA A 26 -13.03 -3.02 0.24
N TRP A 27 -13.72 -3.83 1.07
CA TRP A 27 -13.55 -5.28 1.16
C TRP A 27 -14.50 -6.03 0.21
N TYR A 28 -15.51 -5.32 -0.30
CA TYR A 28 -16.40 -5.78 -1.35
C TYR A 28 -16.34 -4.70 -2.42
N SER A 29 -15.44 -4.90 -3.38
CA SER A 29 -15.47 -4.11 -4.61
C SER A 29 -16.79 -4.46 -5.30
N THR A 30 -17.49 -3.44 -5.77
CA THR A 30 -18.82 -3.49 -6.37
C THR A 30 -18.78 -4.27 -7.69
N SER A 31 -18.62 -5.59 -7.64
CA SER A 31 -18.94 -6.46 -8.77
C SER A 31 -20.47 -6.50 -8.86
N PRO A 32 -21.10 -6.13 -9.98
CA PRO A 32 -22.56 -6.14 -10.12
C PRO A 32 -23.21 -7.49 -9.79
N SER A 33 -22.42 -8.58 -9.88
CA SER A 33 -22.85 -9.95 -9.62
C SER A 33 -22.84 -10.38 -8.14
N ILE A 34 -22.13 -9.67 -7.25
CA ILE A 34 -22.01 -10.09 -5.85
C ILE A 34 -22.93 -9.19 -5.00
N PRO A 35 -23.90 -9.75 -4.27
CA PRO A 35 -24.74 -8.98 -3.35
C PRO A 35 -23.87 -8.15 -2.40
N THR A 36 -24.16 -6.85 -2.26
CA THR A 36 -23.38 -5.98 -1.37
C THR A 36 -23.72 -6.29 0.09
N PRO A 37 -22.72 -6.47 0.96
CA PRO A 37 -22.99 -6.73 2.37
C PRO A 37 -23.56 -5.50 3.07
N PRO A 38 -24.40 -5.69 4.09
CA PRO A 38 -24.91 -4.60 4.89
C PRO A 38 -23.76 -3.86 5.57
N LYS A 39 -23.93 -2.55 5.76
CA LYS A 39 -22.93 -1.71 6.41
C LYS A 39 -23.05 -1.84 7.93
N ARG A 40 -21.92 -1.86 8.63
CA ARG A 40 -21.91 -1.86 10.10
C ARG A 40 -22.61 -0.62 10.63
N GLY A 41 -23.40 -0.80 11.69
CA GLY A 41 -23.97 0.31 12.46
C GLY A 41 -22.89 1.28 12.95
N LYS A 42 -23.21 2.57 12.98
CA LYS A 42 -22.29 3.61 13.49
C LYS A 42 -22.16 3.48 15.01
N THR A 43 -20.96 3.73 15.53
CA THR A 43 -20.73 3.81 16.98
C THR A 43 -21.25 5.13 17.55
N ALA A 44 -21.47 5.18 18.86
CA ALA A 44 -21.91 6.39 19.57
C ALA A 44 -21.05 7.62 19.23
N TRP A 45 -19.72 7.47 19.26
CA TRP A 45 -18.78 8.52 18.86
C TRP A 45 -18.91 8.90 17.38
N VAL A 46 -19.08 7.93 16.46
CA VAL A 46 -19.20 8.23 15.02
C VAL A 46 -20.52 8.95 14.71
N LEU A 47 -21.59 8.65 15.46
CA LEU A 47 -22.86 9.37 15.36
C LEU A 47 -22.67 10.83 15.74
N TYR A 48 -22.18 11.09 16.95
CA TYR A 48 -21.86 12.44 17.44
C TYR A 48 -20.88 13.16 16.51
N PHE A 49 -19.80 12.48 16.10
CA PHE A 49 -18.82 13.02 15.16
C PHE A 49 -19.50 13.46 13.86
N SER A 50 -20.38 12.63 13.29
CA SER A 50 -21.04 12.95 12.02
C SER A 50 -22.00 14.13 12.10
N GLU A 51 -22.58 14.40 13.27
CA GLU A 51 -23.48 15.53 13.52
C GLU A 51 -22.70 16.83 13.74
N HIS A 52 -21.63 16.78 14.54
CA HIS A 52 -20.92 17.99 15.00
C HIS A 52 -19.72 18.38 14.14
N TRP A 53 -19.07 17.44 13.45
CA TRP A 53 -17.96 17.73 12.54
C TRP A 53 -18.29 18.77 11.46
N PRO A 54 -19.38 18.66 10.67
CA PRO A 54 -19.66 19.64 9.62
C PRO A 54 -19.93 21.04 10.19
N LEU A 55 -20.53 21.13 11.38
CA LEU A 55 -20.78 22.40 12.07
C LEU A 55 -19.45 23.08 12.43
N LEU A 56 -18.55 22.34 13.08
CA LEU A 56 -17.23 22.86 13.48
C LEU A 56 -16.36 23.26 12.28
N VAL A 57 -16.40 22.49 11.18
CA VAL A 57 -15.66 22.84 9.96
C VAL A 57 -16.22 24.10 9.31
N LYS A 58 -17.55 24.27 9.32
CA LYS A 58 -18.21 25.45 8.74
C LYS A 58 -17.94 26.72 9.57
N GLU A 59 -17.91 26.61 10.89
CA GLU A 59 -17.64 27.72 11.82
C GLU A 59 -16.16 28.14 11.82
N ASN A 60 -15.25 27.22 11.46
CA ASN A 60 -13.80 27.45 11.52
C ASN A 60 -13.14 27.27 10.15
N PRO A 61 -13.48 28.09 9.14
CA PRO A 61 -12.83 28.03 7.83
C PRO A 61 -11.36 28.44 7.97
N GLY A 62 -10.44 27.50 7.74
CA GLY A 62 -8.99 27.75 7.77
C GLY A 62 -8.23 27.07 8.90
N ILE A 63 -8.91 26.53 9.92
CA ILE A 63 -8.25 25.70 10.94
C ILE A 63 -7.90 24.33 10.35
N SER A 64 -6.76 23.77 10.77
CA SER A 64 -6.37 22.41 10.40
C SER A 64 -7.44 21.41 10.84
N LYS A 65 -7.85 20.52 9.93
CA LYS A 65 -8.80 19.44 10.21
C LYS A 65 -8.36 18.58 11.40
N SER A 66 -7.05 18.44 11.63
CA SER A 66 -6.52 17.71 12.78
C SER A 66 -6.87 18.40 14.10
N ASP A 67 -6.82 19.73 14.16
CA ASP A 67 -7.13 20.47 15.38
C ASP A 67 -8.64 20.54 15.63
N ILE A 68 -9.45 20.62 14.57
CA ILE A 68 -10.90 20.44 14.66
C ILE A 68 -11.25 19.06 15.23
N PHE A 69 -10.55 18.01 14.77
CA PHE A 69 -10.74 16.65 15.30
C PHE A 69 -10.40 16.56 16.79
N LYS A 70 -9.25 17.11 17.22
CA LYS A 70 -8.86 17.15 18.64
C LYS A 70 -9.93 17.85 19.48
N LYS A 71 -10.37 19.04 19.05
CA LYS A 71 -11.43 19.80 19.73
C LYS A 71 -12.72 19.00 19.86
N LEU A 72 -13.13 18.30 18.81
CA LEU A 72 -14.34 17.47 18.84
C LEU A 72 -14.18 16.25 19.75
N SER A 73 -12.99 15.65 19.79
CA SER A 73 -12.66 14.55 20.70
C SER A 73 -12.71 15.00 22.16
N ASP A 74 -12.15 16.17 22.46
CA ASP A 74 -12.19 16.78 23.79
C ASP A 74 -13.63 17.08 24.21
N ASN A 75 -14.45 17.57 23.28
CA ASN A 75 -15.87 17.82 23.53
C ASN A 75 -16.63 16.54 23.89
N TRP A 76 -16.35 15.41 23.22
CA TRP A 76 -16.97 14.13 23.52
C TRP A 76 -16.70 13.64 24.95
N HIS A 77 -15.47 13.79 25.43
CA HIS A 77 -15.11 13.42 26.80
C HIS A 77 -15.70 14.37 27.86
N LYS A 78 -16.16 15.55 27.45
CA LYS A 78 -16.83 16.55 28.31
C LYS A 78 -18.36 16.49 28.23
N LEU A 79 -18.94 15.61 27.40
CA LEU A 79 -20.39 15.49 27.28
C LEU A 79 -21.02 14.99 28.57
N ASP A 80 -22.23 15.46 28.84
CA ASP A 80 -23.06 14.94 29.91
C ASP A 80 -23.42 13.47 29.67
N LYS A 81 -23.57 12.72 30.77
CA LYS A 81 -23.89 11.29 30.73
C LYS A 81 -25.20 11.02 30.00
N SER A 82 -26.21 11.89 30.13
CA SER A 82 -27.50 11.73 29.46
C SER A 82 -27.38 11.81 27.93
N VAL A 83 -26.58 12.77 27.43
CA VAL A 83 -26.32 12.92 25.99
C VAL A 83 -25.51 11.73 25.47
N LEU A 84 -24.51 11.28 26.23
CA LEU A 84 -23.72 10.11 25.89
C LEU A 84 -24.59 8.85 25.79
N GLU A 85 -25.51 8.65 26.72
CA GLU A 85 -26.42 7.51 26.77
C GLU A 85 -27.35 7.47 25.55
N LYS A 86 -27.87 8.63 25.10
CA LYS A 86 -28.64 8.72 23.85
C LYS A 86 -27.86 8.16 22.65
N TYR A 87 -26.59 8.55 22.48
CA TYR A 87 -25.77 8.05 21.38
C TYR A 87 -25.42 6.56 21.53
N GLN A 88 -25.25 6.08 22.77
CA GLN A 88 -25.03 4.65 23.05
C GLN A 88 -26.26 3.83 22.65
N GLN A 89 -27.47 4.24 23.03
CA GLN A 89 -28.71 3.55 22.67
C GLN A 89 -28.88 3.45 21.14
N ILE A 90 -28.69 4.56 20.41
CA ILE A 90 -28.78 4.57 18.94
C ILE A 90 -27.72 3.64 18.31
N SER A 91 -26.50 3.63 18.87
CA SER A 91 -25.42 2.75 18.44
C SER A 91 -25.74 1.28 18.68
N GLU A 92 -26.36 0.95 19.82
CA GLU A 92 -26.77 -0.42 20.17
C GLU A 92 -27.90 -0.91 19.26
N GLU A 93 -28.91 -0.09 19.02
CA GLU A 93 -29.99 -0.40 18.08
C GLU A 93 -29.43 -0.63 16.67
N SER A 94 -28.54 0.25 16.20
CA SER A 94 -27.88 0.12 14.90
C SER A 94 -27.03 -1.15 14.81
N LYS A 95 -26.40 -1.58 15.91
CA LYS A 95 -25.65 -2.83 15.98
C LYS A 95 -26.56 -4.05 15.89
N LYS A 96 -27.72 -4.02 16.56
CA LYS A 96 -28.74 -5.09 16.48
C LYS A 96 -29.28 -5.23 15.06
N LYS A 97 -29.70 -4.12 14.43
CA LYS A 97 -30.15 -4.10 13.03
C LYS A 97 -29.11 -4.69 12.07
N TYR A 98 -27.84 -4.26 12.19
CA TYR A 98 -26.76 -4.81 11.38
C TYR A 98 -26.57 -6.33 11.59
N GLN A 99 -26.73 -6.80 12.83
CA GLN A 99 -26.59 -8.23 13.15
C GLN A 99 -27.71 -9.05 12.51
N GLU A 100 -28.93 -8.54 12.44
CA GLU A 100 -30.03 -9.20 11.73
C GLU A 100 -29.79 -9.20 10.21
N GLU A 101 -29.47 -8.04 9.65
CA GLU A 101 -29.20 -7.87 8.21
C GLU A 101 -28.04 -8.76 7.72
N ILE A 102 -26.96 -8.89 8.51
CA ILE A 102 -25.80 -9.69 8.09
C ILE A 102 -26.10 -11.18 8.10
N GLU A 103 -26.95 -11.67 9.01
CA GLU A 103 -27.36 -13.08 9.01
C GLU A 103 -28.27 -13.39 7.81
N VAL A 104 -29.24 -12.51 7.51
CA VAL A 104 -30.06 -12.61 6.29
C VAL A 104 -29.18 -12.58 5.03
N TYR A 105 -28.21 -11.65 4.98
CA TYR A 105 -27.26 -11.55 3.88
C TYR A 105 -26.46 -12.84 3.68
N LYS A 106 -25.91 -13.42 4.77
CA LYS A 106 -25.14 -14.67 4.70
C LYS A 106 -25.99 -15.86 4.27
N ALA A 107 -27.25 -15.91 4.70
CA ALA A 107 -28.19 -16.96 4.32
C ALA A 107 -28.54 -16.88 2.82
N ASN A 108 -28.69 -15.67 2.28
CA ASN A 108 -29.04 -15.44 0.88
C ASN A 108 -27.86 -15.58 -0.10
N LEU A 109 -26.63 -15.73 0.38
CA LEU A 109 -25.46 -15.93 -0.49
C LEU A 109 -25.42 -17.34 -1.09
N SER A 110 -25.34 -17.42 -2.41
CA SER A 110 -25.08 -18.67 -3.13
C SER A 110 -23.66 -19.21 -2.82
N SER A 111 -23.44 -20.49 -3.08
CA SER A 111 -22.10 -21.10 -3.03
C SER A 111 -21.11 -20.36 -3.94
N ASP A 112 -21.57 -19.98 -5.14
CA ASP A 112 -20.76 -19.23 -6.11
C ASP A 112 -20.41 -17.83 -5.61
N ASP A 113 -21.35 -17.14 -4.95
CA ASP A 113 -21.10 -15.83 -4.35
C ASP A 113 -20.06 -15.92 -3.22
N LYS A 114 -20.17 -16.94 -2.36
CA LYS A 114 -19.20 -17.20 -1.29
C LYS A 114 -17.80 -17.42 -1.86
N LEU A 115 -17.69 -18.20 -2.94
CA LEU A 115 -16.43 -18.44 -3.62
C LEU A 115 -15.87 -17.16 -4.27
N ALA A 116 -16.72 -16.37 -4.92
CA ALA A 116 -16.33 -15.09 -5.52
C ALA A 116 -15.83 -14.09 -4.47
N ILE A 117 -16.53 -13.98 -3.33
CA ILE A 117 -16.12 -13.16 -2.18
C ILE A 117 -14.76 -13.64 -1.63
N ALA A 118 -14.56 -14.95 -1.48
CA ALA A 118 -13.32 -15.52 -0.97
C ALA A 118 -12.13 -15.22 -1.91
N LYS A 119 -12.32 -15.44 -3.23
CA LYS A 119 -11.32 -15.11 -4.26
C LYS A 119 -10.97 -13.61 -4.23
N HIS A 120 -11.96 -12.74 -4.20
CA HIS A 120 -11.74 -11.29 -4.14
C HIS A 120 -10.97 -10.88 -2.88
N LYS A 121 -11.34 -11.42 -1.70
CA LYS A 121 -10.60 -11.17 -0.45
C LYS A 121 -9.15 -11.65 -0.53
N ALA A 122 -8.90 -12.80 -1.14
CA ALA A 122 -7.55 -13.32 -1.35
C ALA A 122 -6.73 -12.40 -2.27
N THR A 123 -7.31 -11.91 -3.37
CA THR A 123 -6.68 -10.93 -4.27
C THR A 123 -6.32 -9.64 -3.55
N LEU A 124 -7.27 -9.03 -2.82
CA LEU A 124 -7.01 -7.81 -2.04
C LEU A 124 -5.92 -8.01 -0.98
N LYS A 125 -5.87 -9.18 -0.33
CA LYS A 125 -4.82 -9.52 0.64
C LYS A 125 -3.45 -9.61 -0.04
N LYS A 126 -3.39 -10.24 -1.22
CA LYS A 126 -2.18 -10.32 -2.03
C LYS A 126 -1.70 -8.93 -2.48
N GLU A 127 -2.58 -8.11 -3.03
CA GLU A 127 -2.27 -6.73 -3.45
C GLU A 127 -1.75 -5.87 -2.29
N LYS A 128 -2.38 -5.94 -1.11
CA LYS A 128 -1.89 -5.23 0.08
C LYS A 128 -0.50 -5.70 0.50
N LYS A 129 -0.25 -7.01 0.48
CA LYS A 129 1.06 -7.59 0.80
C LYS A 129 2.12 -7.14 -0.21
N ASP A 130 1.79 -7.15 -1.50
CA ASP A 130 2.70 -6.74 -2.57
C ASP A 130 2.99 -5.23 -2.50
N LYS A 131 1.99 -4.39 -2.25
CA LYS A 131 2.18 -2.95 -2.02
C LYS A 131 3.06 -2.68 -0.80
N THR A 132 2.89 -3.44 0.28
CA THR A 132 3.73 -3.33 1.48
C THR A 132 5.18 -3.69 1.16
N LYS A 133 5.43 -4.80 0.45
CA LYS A 133 6.77 -5.19 0.00
C LYS A 133 7.41 -4.16 -0.92
N ILE A 134 6.63 -3.57 -1.84
CA ILE A 134 7.11 -2.52 -2.74
C ILE A 134 7.52 -1.29 -1.93
N ASN A 135 6.71 -0.86 -0.97
CA ASN A 135 7.02 0.28 -0.10
C ASN A 135 8.25 0.01 0.77
N GLN A 136 8.38 -1.20 1.34
CA GLN A 136 9.58 -1.62 2.06
C GLN A 136 10.82 -1.57 1.16
N LYS A 137 10.76 -2.13 -0.06
CA LYS A 137 11.87 -2.07 -1.01
C LYS A 137 12.23 -0.63 -1.41
N LYS A 138 11.25 0.24 -1.59
CA LYS A 138 11.46 1.67 -1.88
C LYS A 138 12.15 2.37 -0.71
N HIS A 139 11.71 2.10 0.52
CA HIS A 139 12.30 2.65 1.73
C HIS A 139 13.76 2.19 1.90
N LEU A 140 14.04 0.89 1.76
CA LEU A 140 15.40 0.36 1.80
C LEU A 140 16.30 0.96 0.71
N LYS A 141 15.75 1.17 -0.50
CA LYS A 141 16.49 1.85 -1.59
C LYS A 141 16.77 3.31 -1.26
N ALA A 142 15.82 4.02 -0.64
CA ALA A 142 15.99 5.41 -0.21
C ALA A 142 17.06 5.54 0.89
N LEU A 143 17.18 4.53 1.76
CA LEU A 143 18.27 4.41 2.73
C LEU A 143 19.62 4.03 2.11
N GLY A 144 19.70 3.95 0.78
CA GLY A 144 20.94 3.60 0.08
C GLY A 144 21.40 2.16 0.28
N MET A 145 20.48 1.22 0.56
CA MET A 145 20.84 -0.19 0.72
C MET A 145 21.54 -0.71 -0.55
N PRO A 146 22.76 -1.30 -0.42
CA PRO A 146 23.49 -1.84 -1.56
C PRO A 146 22.67 -2.88 -2.34
N LYS A 147 22.79 -2.84 -3.68
CA LYS A 147 22.13 -3.81 -4.56
C LYS A 147 22.90 -5.12 -4.53
N ARG A 148 22.17 -6.24 -4.62
CA ARG A 148 22.79 -7.57 -4.74
C ARG A 148 23.76 -7.59 -5.94
N PRO A 149 24.93 -8.24 -5.78
CA PRO A 149 25.94 -8.34 -6.83
C PRO A 149 25.43 -9.25 -7.95
N ARG A 150 26.00 -9.14 -9.14
CA ARG A 150 25.64 -10.02 -10.25
C ARG A 150 26.35 -11.36 -10.08
N ASN A 151 25.67 -12.45 -10.42
CA ASN A 151 26.31 -13.75 -10.51
C ASN A 151 27.05 -13.88 -11.86
N ALA A 152 27.92 -14.89 -11.97
CA ALA A 152 28.75 -15.09 -13.16
C ALA A 152 27.94 -15.19 -14.46
N TYR A 153 26.79 -15.86 -14.42
CA TYR A 153 25.89 -15.97 -15.57
C TYR A 153 25.33 -14.61 -16.01
N ILE A 154 24.92 -13.73 -15.08
CA ILE A 154 24.41 -12.40 -15.43
C ILE A 154 25.53 -11.52 -16.01
N ILE A 155 26.75 -11.62 -15.47
CA ILE A 155 27.91 -10.89 -16.03
C ILE A 155 28.20 -11.39 -17.46
N PHE A 156 28.21 -12.72 -17.66
CA PHE A 156 28.32 -13.32 -18.99
C PHE A 156 27.21 -12.87 -19.93
N GLN A 157 25.94 -12.94 -19.49
CA GLN A 157 24.80 -12.54 -20.28
C GLN A 157 24.92 -11.09 -20.74
N MET A 158 25.39 -10.18 -19.87
CA MET A 158 25.61 -8.78 -20.22
C MET A 158 26.73 -8.60 -21.26
N ASP A 159 27.86 -9.29 -21.09
CA ASP A 159 28.99 -9.24 -22.03
C ASP A 159 28.60 -9.85 -23.39
N TYR A 160 27.94 -11.01 -23.36
CA TYR A 160 27.43 -11.70 -24.55
C TYR A 160 26.35 -10.88 -25.25
N ALA A 161 25.42 -10.27 -24.51
CA ALA A 161 24.39 -9.40 -25.05
C ALA A 161 25.00 -8.19 -25.77
N LYS A 162 25.98 -7.53 -25.14
CA LYS A 162 26.68 -6.38 -25.71
C LYS A 162 27.43 -6.70 -27.00
N LYS A 163 27.93 -7.93 -27.13
CA LYS A 163 28.71 -8.37 -28.31
C LYS A 163 27.85 -8.87 -29.47
N ASN A 164 26.73 -9.53 -29.17
CA ASN A 164 25.96 -10.27 -30.17
C ASN A 164 24.63 -9.61 -30.53
N TYR A 165 24.22 -8.57 -29.81
CA TYR A 165 22.92 -7.92 -30.01
C TYR A 165 23.07 -6.40 -29.99
N GLU A 166 22.39 -5.75 -30.94
CA GLU A 166 22.30 -4.28 -31.00
C GLU A 166 21.41 -3.72 -29.88
N SER A 167 20.37 -4.49 -29.51
CA SER A 167 19.41 -4.09 -28.50
C SER A 167 19.34 -5.08 -27.34
N GLY A 168 19.39 -4.55 -26.11
CA GLY A 168 19.15 -5.34 -24.91
C GLY A 168 17.78 -6.04 -24.90
N TYR A 169 16.77 -5.49 -25.58
CA TYR A 169 15.46 -6.14 -25.72
C TYR A 169 15.56 -7.43 -26.54
N GLN A 170 16.37 -7.43 -27.60
CA GLN A 170 16.61 -8.61 -28.43
C GLN A 170 17.36 -9.69 -27.64
N ALA A 171 18.38 -9.30 -26.87
CA ALA A 171 19.09 -10.22 -25.98
C ALA A 171 18.17 -10.84 -24.90
N ILE A 172 17.20 -10.09 -24.38
CA ILE A 172 16.21 -10.62 -23.42
C ILE A 172 15.28 -11.63 -24.10
N LYS A 173 14.80 -11.32 -25.31
CA LYS A 173 13.93 -12.23 -26.09
C LYS A 173 14.65 -13.53 -26.45
N GLU A 174 15.95 -13.46 -26.68
CA GLU A 174 16.81 -14.61 -26.99
C GLU A 174 17.57 -15.17 -25.78
N SER A 175 17.17 -14.83 -24.55
CA SER A 175 17.84 -15.25 -23.32
C SER A 175 18.02 -16.78 -23.19
N ALA A 176 17.09 -17.57 -23.73
CA ALA A 176 17.21 -19.02 -23.77
C ALA A 176 18.42 -19.51 -24.60
N LYS A 177 18.73 -18.82 -25.71
CA LYS A 177 19.93 -19.12 -26.52
C LYS A 177 21.20 -18.77 -25.76
N ILE A 178 21.22 -17.62 -25.09
CA ILE A 178 22.36 -17.18 -24.26
C ILE A 178 22.60 -18.19 -23.13
N ALA A 179 21.53 -18.70 -22.50
CA ALA A 179 21.61 -19.74 -21.48
C ALA A 179 22.18 -21.05 -22.04
N ALA A 180 21.80 -21.46 -23.26
CA ALA A 180 22.34 -22.64 -23.91
C ALA A 180 23.84 -22.49 -24.21
N VAL A 181 24.27 -21.32 -24.69
CA VAL A 181 25.70 -21.01 -24.90
C VAL A 181 26.46 -21.06 -23.57
N TRP A 182 25.91 -20.48 -22.50
CA TRP A 182 26.49 -20.60 -21.15
C TRP A 182 26.60 -22.05 -20.68
N ALA A 183 25.62 -22.90 -20.96
CA ALA A 183 25.69 -24.31 -20.56
C ALA A 183 26.82 -25.06 -21.28
N GLN A 184 27.04 -24.77 -22.57
CA GLN A 184 28.05 -25.41 -23.41
C GLN A 184 29.48 -24.85 -23.23
N LEU A 185 29.61 -23.65 -22.66
CA LEU A 185 30.91 -23.02 -22.42
C LEU A 185 31.79 -23.87 -21.49
N PRO A 186 33.08 -24.09 -21.83
CA PRO A 186 34.00 -24.83 -20.98
C PRO A 186 34.31 -24.04 -19.70
N GLU A 187 34.61 -24.76 -18.62
CA GLU A 187 34.81 -24.15 -17.29
C GLU A 187 35.95 -23.12 -17.28
N LYS A 188 36.98 -23.34 -18.10
CA LYS A 188 38.10 -22.41 -18.25
C LYS A 188 37.66 -21.04 -18.77
N GLU A 189 36.70 -21.00 -19.68
CA GLU A 189 36.13 -19.74 -20.15
C GLU A 189 35.21 -19.16 -19.07
N LYS A 190 34.38 -20.00 -18.43
CA LYS A 190 33.52 -19.59 -17.31
C LYS A 190 34.30 -18.95 -16.15
N SER A 191 35.54 -19.37 -15.90
CA SER A 191 36.43 -18.87 -14.84
C SER A 191 36.50 -17.34 -14.82
N LYS A 192 36.62 -16.70 -16.00
CA LYS A 192 36.66 -15.25 -16.10
C LYS A 192 35.45 -14.58 -15.45
N TRP A 193 34.25 -15.08 -15.72
CA TRP A 193 33.01 -14.49 -15.17
C TRP A 193 32.76 -14.93 -13.73
N LEU A 194 33.23 -16.11 -13.33
CA LEU A 194 33.19 -16.59 -11.95
C LEU A 194 34.08 -15.73 -11.04
N GLU A 195 35.30 -15.42 -11.46
CA GLU A 195 36.22 -14.52 -10.74
C GLU A 195 35.64 -13.10 -10.62
N LEU A 196 35.09 -12.56 -11.71
CA LEU A 196 34.41 -11.25 -11.68
C LEU A 196 33.21 -11.23 -10.73
N ALA A 197 32.40 -12.30 -10.72
CA ALA A 197 31.26 -12.40 -9.81
C ALA A 197 31.71 -12.52 -8.35
N ALA A 198 32.78 -13.27 -8.09
CA ALA A 198 33.36 -13.38 -6.76
C ALA A 198 33.89 -12.04 -6.25
N GLU A 199 34.51 -11.24 -7.12
CA GLU A 199 34.99 -9.91 -6.78
C GLU A 199 33.83 -8.92 -6.54
N GLU A 200 32.80 -8.90 -7.41
CA GLU A 200 31.58 -8.13 -7.16
C GLU A 200 30.89 -8.53 -5.84
N GLU A 201 30.95 -9.81 -5.47
CA GLU A 201 30.39 -10.30 -4.22
C GLU A 201 31.16 -9.81 -2.99
N LYS A 202 32.51 -9.81 -3.04
CA LYS A 202 33.34 -9.24 -1.97
C LYS A 202 33.05 -7.76 -1.78
N GLU A 203 33.00 -7.02 -2.89
CA GLU A 203 32.73 -5.60 -2.88
C GLU A 203 31.34 -5.27 -2.32
N TYR A 204 30.34 -6.05 -2.72
CA TYR A 204 29.00 -5.94 -2.16
C TYR A 204 28.97 -6.23 -0.65
N LYS A 205 29.69 -7.24 -0.17
CA LYS A 205 29.78 -7.55 1.27
C LYS A 205 30.39 -6.39 2.04
N ARG A 206 31.45 -5.77 1.52
CA ARG A 206 32.06 -4.57 2.11
C ARG A 206 31.05 -3.42 2.20
N HIS A 207 30.43 -3.05 1.09
CA HIS A 207 29.41 -1.99 1.08
C HIS A 207 28.21 -2.29 1.97
N LEU A 208 27.81 -3.57 2.08
CA LEU A 208 26.72 -3.99 2.96
C LEU A 208 27.08 -3.78 4.43
N GLN A 209 28.31 -4.15 4.83
CA GLN A 209 28.80 -3.92 6.19
C GLN A 209 28.86 -2.44 6.53
N GLU A 210 29.41 -1.60 5.64
CA GLU A 210 29.44 -0.14 5.82
C GLU A 210 28.03 0.43 5.96
N TRP A 211 27.09 -0.03 5.12
CA TRP A 211 25.69 0.39 5.20
C TRP A 211 25.04 -0.05 6.52
N GLU A 212 25.27 -1.28 6.98
CA GLU A 212 24.77 -1.79 8.26
C GLU A 212 25.33 -0.98 9.43
N SER A 213 26.63 -0.68 9.44
CA SER A 213 27.25 0.19 10.45
C SER A 213 26.64 1.59 10.47
N ARG A 214 26.39 2.19 9.28
CA ARG A 214 25.71 3.49 9.18
C ARG A 214 24.28 3.43 9.74
N MET A 215 23.51 2.38 9.42
CA MET A 215 22.14 2.22 9.93
C MET A 215 22.11 2.08 11.46
N ILE A 216 23.10 1.41 12.06
CA ILE A 216 23.23 1.34 13.53
C ILE A 216 23.51 2.72 14.11
N ALA A 217 24.44 3.47 13.53
CA ALA A 217 24.80 4.82 13.99
C ALA A 217 23.61 5.81 13.90
N GLU A 218 22.75 5.67 12.89
CA GLU A 218 21.52 6.47 12.72
C GLU A 218 20.35 5.99 13.60
N GLY A 219 20.52 4.94 14.41
CA GLY A 219 19.48 4.38 15.27
C GLY A 219 18.45 3.49 14.56
N ASN A 220 18.67 3.16 13.28
CA ASN A 220 17.79 2.34 12.43
C ASN A 220 18.01 0.83 12.61
N ILE A 221 18.13 0.37 13.86
CA ILE A 221 18.57 -0.98 14.24
C ILE A 221 17.57 -2.08 13.81
N GLU A 222 16.28 -1.77 13.78
CA GLU A 222 15.21 -2.72 13.39
C GLU A 222 15.37 -3.22 11.95
N ILE A 223 15.93 -2.40 11.07
CA ILE A 223 16.10 -2.72 9.64
C ILE A 223 17.07 -3.89 9.45
N ILE A 224 18.06 -4.03 10.33
CA ILE A 224 19.11 -5.06 10.26
C ILE A 224 18.63 -6.39 10.85
N HIS A 225 17.94 -6.34 12.01
CA HIS A 225 17.50 -7.52 12.76
C HIS A 225 16.40 -8.34 12.05
N THR A 226 15.66 -7.74 11.12
CA THR A 226 14.65 -8.44 10.32
C THR A 226 15.20 -9.56 9.44
N LYS A 227 16.49 -9.53 9.04
CA LYS A 227 17.12 -10.61 8.27
C LYS A 227 17.51 -11.82 9.11
N SER A 228 17.84 -11.64 10.39
CA SER A 228 18.30 -12.71 11.29
C SER A 228 17.16 -13.67 11.69
N LYS A 229 15.94 -13.16 11.84
CA LYS A 229 14.75 -13.96 12.23
C LYS A 229 14.13 -14.78 11.08
N SER A 230 14.66 -14.71 9.87
CA SER A 230 14.12 -15.38 8.67
C SER A 230 14.91 -16.65 8.26
N LYS A 231 15.82 -17.14 9.11
CA LYS A 231 16.49 -18.43 8.93
C LYS A 231 15.90 -19.49 9.84
#